data_AF-A0A2V5R9W7-F1
#
_entry.id   AF-A0A2V5R9W7-F1
#
_cell.length_a   1.000
_cell.length_b   1.000
_cell.length_c   1.000
_cell.angle_alpha   90.00
_cell.angle_beta   90.00
_cell.angle_gamma   90.00
#
_symmetry.space_group_name_H-M   'P 1'
#
loop_
_entity.id
_entity.type
_entity.pdbx_description
1 polymer ?
#
loop_
_entity_poly.entity_id
_entity_poly.type
_entity_poly.pdbx_seq_one_letter_code
_entity_poly.pdbx_strand_id
1 'polypeptide(L)'
;MQRFFHSVANHAAALLMKLLFGYSSQIHVITRERANCVGGFLLAANHISHFDPFIISSVVRRKIDWMTMAEFFRFRFFRFLLRAVDAFPADRHHADRKTIRTAIERLKSGHVVGLFPEGGIRDGARSLLQGAPLRPGAATLAHIAAVPIVPCVIVGSDRLYSAKRWLPLRRTPIWIAFGNPIPPLPELPKLEARKQIEAHLAAAFENLYAEVREKFRLTVDDLPHSPQERMKKSALNENDVGIAEISSNVGLFRERARRSAIRRFSANAVDSVICTSMNLLQSRHRLHARSREEMQRYLAECEKLTAHEYYAAPSNGDLAGAIGNGTSVTWPSPIETKFPVNNIARADLFRSARGWSAPTIFILHALMSATHIGYRRLAARLNELGWNACFVHLPFHYSRVPRGYWNGELAITADLIRNAEGLRQGVMEVRQLMAALHERNCHEFGLLGTSYGGWIGALLAVVERDFRFVALMAPIVNVEHAIWENPAAWFMRRELRRANIESSLVARHFHLSSPMHNQPLCDPARILFVAGEFDLITRPEHIEAIHQKWRGSELLRVPQGHFGYRMMRDTITRLKARAL
;
A
#
# COMPACT_ATOMS: atom_id res chain seq x y z
N MET A 1 15.47 27.55 -9.25
CA MET A 1 14.90 26.79 -8.11
C MET A 1 14.60 25.31 -8.45
N GLN A 2 13.93 24.98 -9.57
CA GLN A 2 13.65 23.59 -9.95
C GLN A 2 14.91 22.71 -10.12
N ARG A 3 15.93 23.13 -10.88
CA ARG A 3 17.16 22.30 -11.09
C ARG A 3 17.88 21.95 -9.79
N PHE A 4 17.90 22.88 -8.82
CA PHE A 4 18.50 22.66 -7.50
C PHE A 4 17.69 21.66 -6.66
N PHE A 5 16.36 21.83 -6.62
CA PHE A 5 15.46 20.89 -5.94
C PHE A 5 15.55 19.47 -6.53
N HIS A 6 15.58 19.35 -7.86
CA HIS A 6 15.78 18.06 -8.53
C HIS A 6 17.16 17.49 -8.17
N SER A 7 18.23 18.28 -8.19
CA SER A 7 19.56 17.82 -7.80
C SER A 7 19.58 17.26 -6.36
N VAL A 8 19.03 17.98 -5.38
CA VAL A 8 18.96 17.52 -3.98
C VAL A 8 18.10 16.28 -3.82
N ALA A 9 16.92 16.23 -4.43
CA ALA A 9 16.04 15.06 -4.40
C ALA A 9 16.69 13.83 -5.04
N ASN A 10 17.46 14.01 -6.10
CA ASN A 10 18.23 12.94 -6.75
C ASN A 10 19.36 12.43 -5.87
N HIS A 11 20.11 13.32 -5.22
CA HIS A 11 21.18 12.91 -4.29
C HIS A 11 20.60 12.17 -3.09
N ALA A 12 19.47 12.65 -2.54
CA ALA A 12 18.77 11.97 -1.45
C ALA A 12 18.22 10.60 -1.86
N ALA A 13 17.59 10.49 -3.03
CA ALA A 13 17.09 9.22 -3.56
C ALA A 13 18.24 8.24 -3.86
N ALA A 14 19.32 8.70 -4.48
CA ALA A 14 20.50 7.88 -4.74
C ALA A 14 21.16 7.41 -3.45
N LEU A 15 21.26 8.27 -2.44
CA LEU A 15 21.77 7.92 -1.11
C LEU A 15 20.86 6.89 -0.42
N LEU A 16 19.55 7.11 -0.44
CA LEU A 16 18.57 6.17 0.12
C LEU A 16 18.66 4.79 -0.55
N MET A 17 18.76 4.74 -1.88
CA MET A 17 18.92 3.47 -2.60
C MET A 17 20.26 2.80 -2.28
N LYS A 18 21.35 3.56 -2.19
CA LYS A 18 22.66 3.04 -1.75
C LYS A 18 22.60 2.47 -0.34
N LEU A 19 21.91 3.12 0.59
CA LEU A 19 21.73 2.62 1.96
C LEU A 19 20.85 1.37 1.99
N LEU A 20 19.72 1.40 1.27
CA LEU A 20 18.76 0.29 1.21
C LEU A 20 19.38 -0.98 0.62
N PHE A 21 20.05 -0.86 -0.54
CA PHE A 21 20.70 -2.00 -1.19
C PHE A 21 22.06 -2.33 -0.58
N GLY A 22 22.76 -1.37 0.01
CA GLY A 22 23.97 -1.64 0.79
C GLY A 22 23.70 -2.42 2.08
N TYR A 23 22.49 -2.28 2.64
CA TYR A 23 22.03 -3.04 3.81
C TYR A 23 21.52 -4.44 3.44
N SER A 24 20.80 -4.59 2.32
CA SER A 24 20.12 -5.84 1.95
C SER A 24 20.90 -6.73 0.98
N SER A 25 21.80 -6.14 0.18
CA SER A 25 22.40 -6.79 -0.98
C SER A 25 23.93 -6.62 -1.00
N GLN A 26 24.63 -7.61 -1.56
CA GLN A 26 26.05 -7.51 -1.86
C GLN A 26 26.22 -7.30 -3.36
N ILE A 27 26.49 -6.05 -3.75
CA ILE A 27 26.60 -5.69 -5.16
C ILE A 27 28.04 -5.86 -5.62
N HIS A 28 28.25 -6.77 -6.55
CA HIS A 28 29.52 -7.00 -7.23
C HIS A 28 29.49 -6.35 -8.61
N VAL A 29 30.49 -5.53 -8.91
CA VAL A 29 30.53 -4.77 -10.17
C VAL A 29 31.80 -5.11 -10.93
N ILE A 30 31.64 -5.52 -12.18
CA ILE A 30 32.74 -5.67 -13.15
C ILE A 30 32.80 -4.37 -13.98
N THR A 31 34.02 -3.84 -14.13
CA THR A 31 34.36 -2.74 -15.04
C THR A 31 33.48 -1.50 -14.90
N ARG A 32 33.33 -1.02 -13.66
CA ARG A 32 32.47 0.12 -13.28
C ARG A 32 32.84 1.42 -14.01
N GLU A 33 34.12 1.61 -14.32
CA GLU A 33 34.67 2.76 -15.04
C GLU A 33 34.03 2.97 -16.40
N ARG A 34 33.61 1.88 -17.08
CA ARG A 34 32.93 1.95 -18.39
C ARG A 34 31.55 2.60 -18.33
N ALA A 35 30.95 2.68 -17.14
CA ALA A 35 29.69 3.39 -16.92
C ALA A 35 29.86 4.90 -16.67
N ASN A 36 31.05 5.47 -16.90
CA ASN A 36 31.35 6.89 -16.72
C ASN A 36 31.98 7.54 -17.97
N CYS A 37 31.47 7.20 -19.17
CA CYS A 37 31.91 7.85 -20.41
C CYS A 37 31.71 9.38 -20.36
N VAL A 38 32.61 10.10 -21.04
CA VAL A 38 32.48 11.55 -21.28
C VAL A 38 31.35 11.79 -22.30
N GLY A 39 30.55 12.83 -22.09
CA GLY A 39 29.39 13.14 -22.94
C GLY A 39 28.15 12.30 -22.61
N GLY A 40 27.13 12.37 -23.47
CA GLY A 40 25.91 11.58 -23.31
C GLY A 40 26.11 10.16 -23.83
N PHE A 41 25.45 9.18 -23.22
CA PHE A 41 25.47 7.80 -23.70
C PHE A 41 24.16 7.09 -23.35
N LEU A 42 23.83 6.08 -24.15
CA LEU A 42 22.67 5.23 -23.93
C LEU A 42 23.09 4.00 -23.12
N LEU A 43 22.53 3.82 -21.93
CA LEU A 43 22.75 2.62 -21.12
C LEU A 43 21.68 1.58 -21.47
N ALA A 44 22.10 0.46 -22.08
CA ALA A 44 21.21 -0.65 -22.42
C ALA A 44 21.43 -1.81 -21.46
N ALA A 45 20.43 -2.15 -20.65
CA ALA A 45 20.50 -3.23 -19.68
C ALA A 45 19.46 -4.33 -19.92
N ASN A 46 19.73 -5.58 -19.53
CA ASN A 46 18.69 -6.61 -19.45
C ASN A 46 17.72 -6.31 -18.28
N HIS A 47 16.50 -6.88 -18.30
CA HIS A 47 15.46 -6.56 -17.32
C HIS A 47 14.82 -7.81 -16.72
N ILE A 48 15.26 -8.18 -15.53
CA ILE A 48 14.83 -9.38 -14.80
C ILE A 48 14.02 -9.06 -13.54
N SER A 49 14.01 -7.80 -13.07
CA SER A 49 13.26 -7.39 -11.89
C SER A 49 12.84 -5.92 -11.89
N HIS A 50 11.83 -5.58 -11.09
CA HIS A 50 11.44 -4.17 -10.85
C HIS A 50 12.54 -3.36 -10.15
N PHE A 51 13.53 -4.03 -9.55
CA PHE A 51 14.60 -3.42 -8.79
C PHE A 51 15.78 -2.98 -9.65
N ASP A 52 15.91 -3.52 -10.88
CA ASP A 52 17.04 -3.28 -11.79
C ASP A 52 17.37 -1.79 -11.99
N PRO A 53 16.43 -0.90 -12.35
CA PRO A 53 16.77 0.51 -12.59
C PRO A 53 17.28 1.19 -11.32
N PHE A 54 16.79 0.81 -10.14
CA PHE A 54 17.24 1.39 -8.87
C PHE A 54 18.63 0.90 -8.46
N ILE A 55 18.89 -0.40 -8.65
CA ILE A 55 20.18 -1.01 -8.33
C ILE A 55 21.27 -0.48 -9.27
N ILE A 56 21.00 -0.41 -10.58
CA ILE A 56 21.94 0.14 -11.56
C ILE A 56 22.22 1.62 -11.26
N SER A 57 21.19 2.42 -10.97
CA SER A 57 21.35 3.83 -10.56
C SER A 57 22.14 4.01 -9.26
N SER A 58 22.20 2.99 -8.37
CA SER A 58 23.02 3.06 -7.15
C SER A 58 24.52 2.88 -7.45
N VAL A 59 24.85 2.24 -8.57
CA VAL A 59 26.22 1.90 -8.97
C VAL A 59 26.80 2.94 -9.94
N VAL A 60 26.00 3.43 -10.89
CA VAL A 60 26.46 4.46 -11.84
C VAL A 60 26.60 5.79 -11.11
N ARG A 61 27.74 6.47 -11.30
CA ARG A 61 28.03 7.74 -10.59
C ARG A 61 27.25 8.92 -11.16
N ARG A 62 26.90 8.82 -12.45
CA ARG A 62 26.11 9.81 -13.18
C ARG A 62 24.64 9.45 -13.10
N LYS A 63 23.79 10.47 -13.08
CA LYS A 63 22.36 10.29 -13.11
C LYS A 63 21.92 9.59 -14.40
N ILE A 64 21.05 8.60 -14.27
CA ILE A 64 20.43 7.88 -15.39
C ILE A 64 18.97 8.33 -15.53
N ASP A 65 18.65 8.88 -16.69
CA ASP A 65 17.29 9.23 -17.08
C ASP A 65 16.61 7.99 -17.66
N TRP A 66 15.90 7.24 -16.81
CA TRP A 66 15.23 6.01 -17.22
C TRP A 66 13.98 6.28 -18.07
N MET A 67 13.91 5.61 -19.21
CA MET A 67 12.71 5.56 -20.04
C MET A 67 11.71 4.55 -19.41
N THR A 68 10.55 5.02 -18.94
CA THR A 68 9.58 4.19 -18.19
C THR A 68 8.14 4.34 -18.72
N MET A 69 7.26 3.40 -18.40
CA MET A 69 5.87 3.39 -18.89
C MET A 69 5.13 4.70 -18.60
N ALA A 70 4.53 5.26 -19.65
CA ALA A 70 3.68 6.45 -19.56
C ALA A 70 2.54 6.30 -18.54
N GLU A 71 2.04 5.07 -18.36
CA GLU A 71 0.98 4.72 -17.40
C GLU A 71 1.35 5.04 -15.95
N PHE A 72 2.62 4.89 -15.57
CA PHE A 72 3.06 5.22 -14.20
C PHE A 72 3.03 6.72 -13.91
N PHE A 73 3.14 7.57 -14.94
CA PHE A 73 2.97 9.02 -14.78
C PHE A 73 1.51 9.43 -14.59
N ARG A 74 0.52 8.54 -14.76
CA ARG A 74 -0.89 8.84 -14.46
C ARG A 74 -1.16 8.89 -12.96
N PHE A 75 -0.36 8.20 -12.14
CA PHE A 75 -0.50 8.17 -10.69
C PHE A 75 0.32 9.27 -10.01
N ARG A 76 -0.30 10.12 -9.19
CA ARG A 76 0.32 11.35 -8.64
C ARG A 76 1.58 11.08 -7.79
N PHE A 77 1.60 9.99 -7.03
CA PHE A 77 2.76 9.55 -6.23
C PHE A 77 3.92 9.05 -7.10
N PHE A 78 3.64 8.11 -8.03
CA PHE A 78 4.66 7.63 -8.96
C PHE A 78 5.14 8.73 -9.90
N ARG A 79 4.27 9.64 -10.33
CA ARG A 79 4.65 10.86 -11.06
C ARG A 79 5.64 11.71 -10.26
N PHE A 80 5.42 11.91 -8.97
CA PHE A 80 6.34 12.66 -8.12
C PHE A 80 7.70 11.96 -7.99
N LEU A 81 7.71 10.64 -7.73
CA LEU A 81 8.95 9.85 -7.64
C LEU A 81 9.70 9.78 -8.98
N LEU A 82 8.99 9.49 -10.07
CA LEU A 82 9.55 9.38 -11.42
C LEU A 82 10.08 10.72 -11.91
N ARG A 83 9.40 11.84 -11.61
CA ARG A 83 9.92 13.19 -11.87
C ARG A 83 11.11 13.53 -10.96
N ALA A 84 11.09 13.12 -9.70
CA ALA A 84 12.21 13.33 -8.80
C ALA A 84 13.50 12.67 -9.32
N VAL A 85 13.39 11.52 -10.01
CA VAL A 85 14.50 10.83 -10.68
C VAL A 85 14.68 11.18 -12.17
N ASP A 86 14.02 12.22 -12.68
CA ASP A 86 13.90 12.61 -14.11
C ASP A 86 13.62 11.45 -15.09
N ALA A 87 12.92 10.40 -14.68
CA ALA A 87 12.38 9.42 -15.61
C ALA A 87 11.39 10.11 -16.58
N PHE A 88 11.29 9.62 -17.81
CA PHE A 88 10.37 10.17 -18.81
C PHE A 88 9.50 9.09 -19.45
N PRO A 89 8.25 9.43 -19.84
CA PRO A 89 7.26 8.46 -20.30
C PRO A 89 7.59 7.88 -21.67
N ALA A 90 7.40 6.58 -21.82
CA ALA A 90 7.42 5.84 -23.06
C ALA A 90 6.23 4.86 -23.12
N ASP A 91 5.64 4.70 -24.29
CA ASP A 91 4.61 3.71 -24.56
C ASP A 91 5.28 2.38 -25.01
N ARG A 92 4.76 1.26 -24.50
CA ARG A 92 5.28 -0.11 -24.71
C ARG A 92 4.93 -0.69 -26.08
N HIS A 93 3.85 -0.19 -26.68
CA HIS A 93 3.28 -0.69 -27.93
C HIS A 93 3.58 0.25 -29.09
N HIS A 94 3.64 1.55 -28.84
CA HIS A 94 3.99 2.55 -29.85
C HIS A 94 5.13 3.44 -29.36
N ALA A 95 6.20 3.58 -30.13
CA ALA A 95 7.23 4.56 -29.83
C ALA A 95 6.69 5.95 -30.23
N ASP A 96 6.07 6.66 -29.29
CA ASP A 96 5.60 8.02 -29.50
C ASP A 96 6.78 8.90 -29.99
N ARG A 97 6.56 9.63 -31.09
CA ARG A 97 7.56 10.56 -31.67
C ARG A 97 8.08 11.53 -30.61
N LYS A 98 7.24 11.93 -29.66
CA LYS A 98 7.61 12.83 -28.57
C LYS A 98 8.64 12.19 -27.62
N THR A 99 8.44 10.93 -27.24
CA THR A 99 9.37 10.18 -26.37
C THR A 99 10.74 10.00 -27.02
N ILE A 100 10.76 9.60 -28.30
CA ILE A 100 12.00 9.44 -29.08
C ILE A 100 12.77 10.77 -29.12
N ARG A 101 12.07 11.87 -29.43
CA ARG A 101 12.66 13.21 -29.49
C ARG A 101 13.26 13.63 -28.14
N THR A 102 12.52 13.45 -27.04
CA THR A 102 13.02 13.77 -25.70
C THR A 102 14.25 12.94 -25.33
N ALA A 103 14.30 11.65 -25.68
CA ALA A 103 15.47 10.82 -25.44
C ALA A 103 16.70 11.34 -26.21
N ILE A 104 16.54 11.68 -27.49
CA ILE A 104 17.61 12.24 -28.33
C ILE A 104 18.11 13.58 -27.78
N GLU A 105 17.21 14.48 -27.40
CA GLU A 105 17.57 15.80 -26.84
C GLU A 105 18.37 15.66 -25.55
N ARG A 106 18.00 14.73 -24.67
CA ARG A 106 18.73 14.46 -23.42
C ARG A 106 20.12 13.88 -23.69
N LEU A 107 20.22 12.89 -24.58
CA LEU A 107 21.50 12.30 -24.98
C LEU A 107 22.45 13.36 -25.57
N LYS A 108 21.95 14.20 -26.49
CA LYS A 108 22.74 15.31 -27.08
C LYS A 108 23.13 16.37 -26.04
N SER A 109 22.32 16.56 -25.00
CA SER A 109 22.62 17.44 -23.86
C SER A 109 23.62 16.84 -22.87
N GLY A 110 24.20 15.68 -23.19
CA GLY A 110 25.20 15.03 -22.37
C GLY A 110 24.64 14.14 -21.26
N HIS A 111 23.32 13.89 -21.21
CA HIS A 111 22.71 13.03 -20.18
C HIS A 111 22.94 11.54 -20.48
N VAL A 112 22.85 10.72 -19.43
CA VAL A 112 22.76 9.26 -19.56
C VAL A 112 21.30 8.88 -19.66
N VAL A 113 20.90 8.20 -20.74
CA VAL A 113 19.53 7.69 -20.89
C VAL A 113 19.56 6.18 -20.73
N GLY A 114 18.75 5.65 -19.81
CA GLY A 114 18.66 4.22 -19.53
C GLY A 114 17.44 3.58 -20.21
N LEU A 115 17.63 2.42 -20.83
CA LEU A 115 16.54 1.59 -21.35
C LEU A 115 16.80 0.09 -21.19
N PHE A 116 15.73 -0.67 -21.37
CA PHE A 116 15.74 -2.13 -21.38
C PHE A 116 15.29 -2.62 -22.76
N PRO A 117 16.20 -3.17 -23.61
CA PRO A 117 15.87 -3.55 -24.98
C PRO A 117 14.98 -4.81 -25.06
N GLU A 118 14.67 -5.45 -23.93
CA GLU A 118 13.66 -6.53 -23.83
C GLU A 118 12.21 -6.00 -23.89
N GLY A 119 11.99 -4.69 -23.68
CA GLY A 119 10.67 -4.05 -23.71
C GLY A 119 9.74 -4.39 -22.54
N GLY A 120 10.24 -5.13 -21.55
CA GLY A 120 9.53 -5.55 -20.35
C GLY A 120 10.42 -6.46 -19.53
N ILE A 121 9.95 -6.88 -18.36
CA ILE A 121 10.68 -7.84 -17.52
C ILE A 121 10.54 -9.23 -18.11
N ARG A 122 11.65 -9.89 -18.36
CA ARG A 122 11.71 -11.21 -19.00
C ARG A 122 12.57 -12.18 -18.21
N ASP A 123 12.22 -13.45 -18.33
CA ASP A 123 12.90 -14.60 -17.74
C ASP A 123 12.94 -15.77 -18.75
N GLY A 124 13.78 -16.76 -18.46
CA GLY A 124 13.94 -17.97 -19.28
C GLY A 124 14.24 -17.64 -20.75
N ALA A 125 13.68 -18.44 -21.68
CA ALA A 125 13.88 -18.29 -23.13
C ALA A 125 13.42 -16.94 -23.71
N ARG A 126 12.70 -16.12 -22.94
CA ARG A 126 12.26 -14.78 -23.36
C ARG A 126 13.21 -13.67 -22.91
N SER A 127 14.21 -13.99 -22.09
CA SER A 127 15.25 -13.05 -21.68
C SER A 127 16.33 -12.98 -22.74
N LEU A 128 16.86 -11.78 -22.91
CA LEU A 128 18.01 -11.49 -23.73
C LEU A 128 19.26 -12.25 -23.26
N LEU A 129 19.35 -12.56 -21.96
CA LEU A 129 20.42 -13.41 -21.41
C LEU A 129 20.36 -14.86 -21.91
N GLN A 130 19.28 -15.25 -22.59
CA GLN A 130 19.05 -16.58 -23.17
C GLN A 130 18.85 -16.50 -24.70
N GLY A 131 19.34 -15.43 -25.34
CA GLY A 131 19.31 -15.28 -26.81
C GLY A 131 18.02 -14.72 -27.39
N ALA A 132 17.10 -14.19 -26.58
CA ALA A 132 15.90 -13.54 -27.09
C ALA A 132 16.25 -12.26 -27.88
N PRO A 133 15.50 -11.94 -28.95
CA PRO A 133 15.83 -10.82 -29.83
C PRO A 133 15.69 -9.46 -29.13
N LEU A 134 16.65 -8.57 -29.41
CA LEU A 134 16.65 -7.16 -29.00
C LEU A 134 15.51 -6.40 -29.68
N ARG A 135 14.81 -5.53 -28.94
CA ARG A 135 13.98 -4.49 -29.58
C ARG A 135 14.89 -3.42 -30.20
N PRO A 136 14.54 -2.92 -31.39
CA PRO A 136 15.41 -2.07 -32.17
C PRO A 136 15.56 -0.60 -31.71
N GLY A 137 14.82 -0.23 -30.68
CA GLY A 137 14.75 1.16 -30.22
C GLY A 137 16.10 1.71 -29.77
N ALA A 138 16.96 0.85 -29.19
CA ALA A 138 18.26 1.26 -28.66
C ALA A 138 19.22 1.74 -29.76
N ALA A 139 19.43 0.91 -30.77
CA ALA A 139 20.29 1.23 -31.90
C ALA A 139 19.81 2.46 -32.66
N THR A 140 18.49 2.59 -32.85
CA THR A 140 17.89 3.76 -33.52
C THR A 140 18.14 5.06 -32.73
N LEU A 141 17.97 5.04 -31.41
CA LEU A 141 18.18 6.23 -30.57
C LEU A 141 19.65 6.65 -30.54
N ALA A 142 20.57 5.71 -30.35
CA ALA A 142 22.00 5.97 -30.29
C ALA A 142 22.55 6.55 -31.60
N HIS A 143 22.15 5.95 -32.73
CA HIS A 143 22.57 6.41 -34.06
C HIS A 143 22.09 7.84 -34.36
N ILE A 144 20.80 8.15 -34.12
CA ILE A 144 20.25 9.50 -34.37
C ILE A 144 20.83 10.53 -33.40
N ALA A 145 21.09 10.16 -32.15
CA ALA A 145 21.69 11.04 -31.17
C ALA A 145 23.21 11.19 -31.34
N ALA A 146 23.85 10.36 -32.17
CA ALA A 146 25.30 10.28 -32.34
C ALA A 146 26.04 10.06 -31.01
N VAL A 147 25.52 9.17 -30.16
CA VAL A 147 26.10 8.83 -28.84
C VAL A 147 26.34 7.32 -28.71
N PRO A 148 27.35 6.89 -27.94
CA PRO A 148 27.63 5.46 -27.78
C PRO A 148 26.56 4.74 -26.94
N ILE A 149 26.47 3.42 -27.12
CA ILE A 149 25.68 2.52 -26.25
C ILE A 149 26.62 1.82 -25.28
N VAL A 150 26.35 1.90 -23.98
CA VAL A 150 27.04 1.11 -22.96
C VAL A 150 26.16 -0.10 -22.60
N PRO A 151 26.57 -1.33 -22.92
CA PRO A 151 25.84 -2.54 -22.52
C PRO A 151 26.05 -2.83 -21.03
N CYS A 152 25.00 -3.30 -20.36
CA CYS A 152 24.99 -3.58 -18.93
C CYS A 152 24.25 -4.90 -18.64
N VAL A 153 24.96 -5.88 -18.08
CA VAL A 153 24.33 -7.12 -17.59
C VAL A 153 24.10 -7.01 -16.09
N ILE A 154 22.88 -7.33 -15.64
CA ILE A 154 22.51 -7.48 -14.24
C ILE A 154 21.94 -8.89 -13.98
N VAL A 155 22.42 -9.54 -12.92
CA VAL A 155 22.01 -10.88 -12.49
C VAL A 155 21.76 -10.90 -10.97
N GLY A 156 20.73 -11.64 -10.55
CA GLY A 156 20.42 -11.89 -9.14
C GLY A 156 19.48 -10.89 -8.47
N SER A 157 19.09 -9.80 -9.16
CA SER A 157 18.14 -8.81 -8.63
C SER A 157 16.71 -9.36 -8.48
N ASP A 158 16.33 -10.36 -9.27
CA ASP A 158 15.07 -11.12 -9.17
C ASP A 158 14.93 -11.85 -7.81
N ARG A 159 16.04 -12.16 -7.14
CA ARG A 159 16.03 -12.79 -5.81
C ARG A 159 15.34 -11.93 -4.76
N LEU A 160 15.35 -10.62 -4.95
CA LEU A 160 14.66 -9.67 -4.07
C LEU A 160 13.13 -9.78 -4.14
N TYR A 161 12.55 -10.58 -5.05
CA TYR A 161 11.12 -10.93 -4.95
C TYR A 161 10.81 -11.83 -3.73
N SER A 162 11.81 -12.49 -3.16
CA SER A 162 11.68 -13.18 -1.88
C SER A 162 11.95 -12.21 -0.73
N ALA A 163 10.95 -12.00 0.13
CA ALA A 163 11.08 -11.16 1.32
C ALA A 163 12.28 -11.58 2.21
N LYS A 164 12.61 -12.88 2.25
CA LYS A 164 13.76 -13.41 3.01
C LYS A 164 15.12 -12.85 2.52
N ARG A 165 15.20 -12.43 1.25
CA ARG A 165 16.42 -11.90 0.61
C ARG A 165 16.66 -10.41 0.91
N TRP A 166 15.71 -9.74 1.57
CA TRP A 166 15.86 -8.35 2.04
C TRP A 166 16.45 -8.24 3.46
N LEU A 167 16.60 -9.35 4.19
CA LEU A 167 17.14 -9.32 5.56
C LEU A 167 18.63 -8.90 5.56
N PRO A 168 19.04 -8.02 6.50
CA PRO A 168 20.37 -7.41 6.55
C PRO A 168 21.55 -8.38 6.50
N LEU A 169 21.39 -9.52 7.16
CA LEU A 169 22.46 -10.51 7.32
C LEU A 169 22.61 -11.44 6.12
N ARG A 170 21.66 -11.42 5.17
CA ARG A 170 21.69 -12.32 4.02
C ARG A 170 22.50 -11.79 2.85
N ARG A 171 22.76 -10.48 2.81
CA ARG A 171 23.62 -9.81 1.82
C ARG A 171 23.44 -10.39 0.42
N THR A 172 22.20 -10.37 -0.08
CA THR A 172 21.84 -11.07 -1.32
C THR A 172 22.76 -10.64 -2.46
N PRO A 173 23.49 -11.58 -3.09
CA PRO A 173 24.49 -11.21 -4.08
C PRO A 173 23.79 -10.79 -5.38
N ILE A 174 24.24 -9.66 -5.91
CA ILE A 174 23.77 -9.08 -7.16
C ILE A 174 25.00 -8.72 -7.98
N TRP A 175 25.04 -9.17 -9.22
CA TRP A 175 26.19 -8.97 -10.10
C TRP A 175 25.83 -8.04 -11.23
N ILE A 176 26.70 -7.07 -11.49
CA ILE A 176 26.55 -6.09 -12.55
C ILE A 176 27.84 -6.05 -13.36
N ALA A 177 27.76 -6.07 -14.68
CA ALA A 177 28.90 -5.89 -15.56
C ALA A 177 28.59 -4.86 -16.65
N PHE A 178 29.53 -3.93 -16.88
CA PHE A 178 29.42 -2.93 -17.93
C PHE A 178 30.40 -3.26 -19.06
N GLY A 179 29.93 -3.34 -20.30
CA GLY A 179 30.79 -3.60 -21.45
C GLY A 179 31.34 -2.36 -22.11
N ASN A 180 32.15 -2.58 -23.14
CA ASN A 180 32.76 -1.50 -23.91
C ASN A 180 31.68 -0.66 -24.62
N PRO A 181 31.83 0.68 -24.68
CA PRO A 181 30.91 1.52 -25.41
C PRO A 181 30.89 1.17 -26.91
N ILE A 182 29.71 0.88 -27.44
CA ILE A 182 29.49 0.58 -28.85
C ILE A 182 29.29 1.91 -29.59
N PRO A 183 30.04 2.19 -30.66
CA PRO A 183 29.96 3.46 -31.38
C PRO A 183 28.61 3.62 -32.11
N PRO A 184 28.10 4.85 -32.28
CA PRO A 184 26.81 5.13 -32.93
C PRO A 184 26.79 5.03 -34.46
N LEU A 185 27.96 4.87 -35.10
CA LEU A 185 28.13 4.74 -36.56
C LEU A 185 27.32 5.78 -37.38
N PRO A 186 27.48 7.09 -37.13
CA PRO A 186 26.66 8.13 -37.77
C PRO A 186 26.87 8.22 -39.29
N GLU A 187 28.04 7.80 -39.78
CA GLU A 187 28.43 7.84 -41.19
C GLU A 187 27.73 6.75 -42.04
N LEU A 188 27.17 5.72 -41.41
CA LEU A 188 26.50 4.63 -42.12
C LEU A 188 25.01 4.95 -42.36
N PRO A 189 24.42 4.44 -43.45
CA PRO A 189 22.96 4.50 -43.63
C PRO A 189 22.24 3.90 -42.42
N LYS A 190 21.16 4.55 -41.97
CA LYS A 190 20.42 4.20 -40.75
C LYS A 190 20.09 2.72 -40.59
N LEU A 191 19.68 2.06 -41.67
CA LEU A 191 19.32 0.64 -41.63
C LEU A 191 20.54 -0.26 -41.38
N GLU A 192 21.68 0.09 -41.96
CA GLU A 192 22.94 -0.65 -41.86
C GLU A 192 23.59 -0.42 -40.51
N ALA A 193 23.67 0.84 -40.07
CA ALA A 193 24.12 1.20 -38.72
C ALA A 193 23.33 0.46 -37.64
N ARG A 194 22.00 0.42 -37.80
CA ARG A 194 21.13 -0.26 -36.85
C ARG A 194 21.44 -1.76 -36.74
N LYS A 195 21.57 -2.46 -37.87
CA LYS A 195 21.89 -3.90 -37.88
C LYS A 195 23.23 -4.18 -37.20
N GLN A 196 24.26 -3.40 -37.51
CA GLN A 196 25.59 -3.57 -36.92
C GLN A 196 25.61 -3.28 -35.41
N ILE A 197 24.94 -2.19 -34.98
CA ILE A 197 24.82 -1.85 -33.56
C ILE A 197 24.04 -2.93 -32.80
N GLU A 198 22.95 -3.45 -33.37
CA GLU A 198 22.17 -4.54 -32.76
C GLU A 198 23.00 -5.82 -32.62
N ALA A 199 23.76 -6.20 -33.65
CA ALA A 199 24.65 -7.36 -33.61
C ALA A 199 25.76 -7.21 -32.56
N HIS A 200 26.44 -6.06 -32.51
CA HIS A 200 27.44 -5.76 -31.49
C HIS A 200 26.84 -5.74 -30.09
N LEU A 201 25.63 -5.22 -29.94
CA LEU A 201 24.95 -5.16 -28.65
C LEU A 201 24.55 -6.56 -28.17
N ALA A 202 24.04 -7.42 -29.05
CA ALA A 202 23.74 -8.82 -28.74
C ALA A 202 24.99 -9.57 -28.28
N ALA A 203 26.06 -9.51 -29.07
CA ALA A 203 27.34 -10.14 -28.75
C ALA A 203 27.93 -9.60 -27.42
N ALA A 204 27.80 -8.29 -27.17
CA ALA A 204 28.26 -7.70 -25.92
C ALA A 204 27.48 -8.24 -24.71
N PHE A 205 26.16 -8.41 -24.81
CA PHE A 205 25.37 -9.01 -23.74
C PHE A 205 25.74 -10.47 -23.47
N GLU A 206 25.92 -11.27 -24.53
CA GLU A 206 26.35 -12.67 -24.42
C GLU A 206 27.71 -12.79 -23.73
N ASN A 207 28.69 -12.00 -24.18
CA ASN A 207 30.04 -11.99 -23.62
C ASN A 207 30.07 -11.52 -22.16
N LEU A 208 29.35 -10.43 -21.84
CA LEU A 208 29.25 -9.93 -20.47
C LEU A 208 28.56 -10.94 -19.54
N TYR A 209 27.52 -11.62 -20.04
CA TYR A 209 26.82 -12.63 -19.25
C TYR A 209 27.71 -13.85 -19.00
N ALA A 210 28.46 -14.30 -20.00
CA ALA A 210 29.46 -15.35 -19.85
C ALA A 210 30.54 -14.94 -18.83
N GLU A 211 31.08 -13.72 -18.92
CA GLU A 211 32.09 -13.18 -18.00
C GLU A 211 31.57 -13.15 -16.55
N VAL A 212 30.34 -12.67 -16.34
CA VAL A 212 29.71 -12.65 -15.01
C VAL A 212 29.55 -14.08 -14.46
N ARG A 213 29.10 -15.02 -15.30
CA ARG A 213 28.92 -16.43 -14.91
C ARG A 213 30.23 -17.10 -14.54
N GLU A 214 31.28 -16.88 -15.33
CA GLU A 214 32.59 -17.49 -15.10
C GLU A 214 33.28 -16.88 -13.88
N LYS A 215 33.39 -15.56 -13.83
CA LYS A 215 34.12 -14.84 -12.78
C LYS A 215 33.56 -15.07 -11.39
N PHE A 216 32.23 -15.17 -11.27
CA PHE A 216 31.55 -15.41 -10.00
C PHE A 216 31.07 -16.86 -9.81
N ARG A 217 31.39 -17.75 -10.76
CA ARG A 217 31.00 -19.18 -10.73
C ARG A 217 29.51 -19.36 -10.44
N LEU A 218 28.67 -18.66 -11.20
CA LEU A 218 27.22 -18.63 -10.97
C LEU A 218 26.59 -20.02 -11.14
N THR A 219 25.82 -20.43 -10.14
CA THR A 219 25.01 -21.66 -10.14
C THR A 219 23.68 -21.45 -10.86
N VAL A 220 22.96 -22.54 -11.12
CA VAL A 220 21.61 -22.49 -11.72
C VAL A 220 20.65 -21.62 -10.90
N ASP A 221 20.77 -21.59 -9.57
CA ASP A 221 19.92 -20.73 -8.72
C ASP A 221 20.26 -19.24 -8.82
N ASP A 222 21.48 -18.91 -9.24
CA ASP A 222 21.91 -17.52 -9.45
C ASP A 222 21.36 -16.93 -10.75
N LEU A 223 20.95 -17.78 -11.69
CA LEU A 223 20.40 -17.35 -12.97
C LEU A 223 18.98 -16.74 -12.78
N PRO A 224 18.53 -15.91 -13.74
CA PRO A 224 17.23 -15.27 -13.65
C PRO A 224 16.08 -16.28 -13.59
N HIS A 225 15.22 -16.12 -12.60
CA HIS A 225 13.98 -16.88 -12.44
C HIS A 225 12.77 -15.96 -12.49
N SER A 226 11.60 -16.52 -12.79
CA SER A 226 10.38 -15.72 -12.76
C SER A 226 10.04 -15.24 -11.35
N PRO A 227 9.34 -14.08 -11.20
CA PRO A 227 8.88 -13.63 -9.88
C PRO A 227 8.06 -14.71 -9.17
N GLN A 228 7.23 -15.45 -9.91
CA GLN A 228 6.40 -16.54 -9.38
C GLN A 228 7.26 -17.71 -8.86
N GLU A 229 8.33 -18.07 -9.58
CA GLU A 229 9.28 -19.10 -9.15
C GLU A 229 10.03 -18.68 -7.90
N ARG A 230 10.56 -17.45 -7.82
CA ARG A 230 11.26 -16.95 -6.63
C ARG A 230 10.34 -16.87 -5.41
N MET A 231 9.07 -16.54 -5.62
CA MET A 231 8.05 -16.55 -4.58
C MET A 231 7.65 -17.98 -4.17
N LYS A 232 7.56 -18.93 -5.12
CA LYS A 232 7.25 -20.35 -4.87
C LYS A 232 8.41 -21.14 -4.25
N LYS A 233 9.66 -20.95 -4.68
CA LYS A 233 10.85 -21.62 -4.10
C LYS A 233 11.04 -21.22 -2.62
N SER A 234 10.65 -20.00 -2.26
CA SER A 234 10.54 -19.56 -0.87
C SER A 234 9.49 -20.34 -0.05
N ALA A 235 8.47 -20.90 -0.71
CA ALA A 235 7.39 -21.72 -0.17
C ALA A 235 7.59 -23.24 -0.34
N LEU A 236 8.42 -23.71 -1.29
CA LEU A 236 8.77 -25.12 -1.52
C LEU A 236 9.96 -25.58 -0.65
N ASN A 237 10.95 -24.70 -0.39
CA ASN A 237 11.93 -24.95 0.69
C ASN A 237 11.29 -24.93 2.09
N GLU A 238 9.99 -24.64 2.17
CA GLU A 238 9.16 -24.79 3.35
C GLU A 238 8.43 -26.16 3.38
N ASN A 239 8.58 -27.01 2.37
CA ASN A 239 7.96 -28.34 2.32
C ASN A 239 8.96 -29.49 2.07
N ASP A 240 10.18 -29.23 1.59
CA ASP A 240 11.22 -30.25 1.31
C ASP A 240 12.26 -30.43 2.44
N VAL A 241 11.82 -30.72 3.66
CA VAL A 241 12.65 -31.46 4.63
C VAL A 241 11.79 -32.49 5.37
N GLY A 242 11.69 -33.66 4.77
CA GLY A 242 11.30 -34.94 5.37
C GLY A 242 11.66 -36.00 4.32
N ILE A 243 12.41 -37.06 4.60
CA ILE A 243 12.15 -38.07 5.62
C ILE A 243 13.47 -38.80 5.97
N ALA A 244 13.74 -38.95 7.26
CA ALA A 244 14.31 -40.17 7.84
C ALA A 244 13.65 -40.38 9.21
N GLU A 245 13.24 -41.61 9.46
CA GLU A 245 12.26 -42.06 10.46
C GLU A 245 12.67 -41.91 11.93
N ILE A 246 11.63 -41.78 12.78
CA ILE A 246 11.56 -41.98 14.24
C ILE A 246 12.38 -40.99 15.09
N SER A 247 11.90 -39.74 15.16
CA SER A 247 11.86 -38.92 16.39
C SER A 247 11.26 -37.54 16.08
N SER A 248 10.42 -37.05 17.01
CA SER A 248 10.10 -35.62 17.23
C SER A 248 8.80 -35.04 16.62
N ASN A 249 7.69 -35.28 17.32
CA ASN A 249 6.61 -34.26 17.42
C ASN A 249 7.18 -32.87 17.79
N VAL A 250 8.30 -32.82 18.52
CA VAL A 250 9.01 -31.59 18.92
C VAL A 250 9.58 -30.80 17.72
N GLY A 251 10.02 -31.45 16.64
CA GLY A 251 10.62 -30.79 15.47
C GLY A 251 9.61 -29.97 14.67
N LEU A 252 8.42 -30.53 14.46
CA LEU A 252 7.30 -29.89 13.76
C LEU A 252 6.74 -28.69 14.54
N PHE A 253 6.70 -28.79 15.87
CA PHE A 253 6.41 -27.67 16.76
C PHE A 253 7.48 -26.57 16.67
N ARG A 254 8.77 -26.94 16.71
CA ARG A 254 9.88 -25.97 16.59
C ARG A 254 9.87 -25.24 15.26
N GLU A 255 9.55 -25.91 14.16
CA GLU A 255 9.53 -25.29 12.83
C GLU A 255 8.32 -24.38 12.63
N ARG A 256 7.12 -24.80 13.07
CA ARG A 256 5.93 -23.92 13.13
C ARG A 256 6.17 -22.72 14.04
N ALA A 257 6.78 -22.92 15.20
CA ALA A 257 7.17 -21.85 16.12
C ALA A 257 8.17 -20.88 15.48
N ARG A 258 9.16 -21.39 14.74
CA ARG A 258 10.15 -20.57 14.02
C ARG A 258 9.52 -19.76 12.89
N ARG A 259 8.61 -20.33 12.09
CA ARG A 259 7.87 -19.58 11.05
C ARG A 259 6.94 -18.54 11.64
N SER A 260 6.25 -18.88 12.73
CA SER A 260 5.43 -17.92 13.51
C SER A 260 6.30 -16.79 14.06
N ALA A 261 7.48 -17.08 14.60
CA ALA A 261 8.42 -16.07 15.11
C ALA A 261 8.92 -15.12 14.01
N ILE A 262 9.24 -15.63 12.81
CA ILE A 262 9.65 -14.78 11.67
C ILE A 262 8.49 -13.90 11.22
N ARG A 263 7.28 -14.45 11.07
CA ARG A 263 6.09 -13.67 10.68
C ARG A 263 5.76 -12.60 11.71
N ARG A 264 5.84 -12.93 13.01
CA ARG A 264 5.70 -12.01 14.12
C ARG A 264 6.73 -10.89 14.04
N PHE A 265 8.01 -11.21 13.84
CA PHE A 265 9.06 -10.20 13.71
C PHE A 265 8.80 -9.25 12.53
N SER A 266 8.47 -9.77 11.35
CA SER A 266 8.17 -8.94 10.18
C SER A 266 6.92 -8.07 10.37
N ALA A 267 5.86 -8.64 10.96
CA ALA A 267 4.64 -7.90 11.28
C ALA A 267 4.93 -6.76 12.27
N ASN A 268 5.63 -7.06 13.36
CA ASN A 268 6.01 -6.08 14.37
C ASN A 268 6.88 -4.96 13.78
N ALA A 269 7.78 -5.27 12.85
CA ALA A 269 8.61 -4.28 12.18
C ALA A 269 7.77 -3.32 11.30
N VAL A 270 6.83 -3.86 10.51
CA VAL A 270 5.90 -3.05 9.70
C VAL A 270 5.04 -2.17 10.59
N ASP A 271 4.40 -2.75 11.60
CA ASP A 271 3.55 -2.01 12.54
C ASP A 271 4.37 -0.90 13.22
N SER A 272 5.61 -1.19 13.65
CA SER A 272 6.51 -0.20 14.27
C SER A 272 6.82 0.97 13.32
N VAL A 273 7.18 0.70 12.07
CA VAL A 273 7.46 1.75 11.07
C VAL A 273 6.23 2.63 10.84
N ILE A 274 5.05 2.03 10.71
CA ILE A 274 3.82 2.80 10.52
C ILE A 274 3.49 3.62 11.77
N CYS A 275 3.61 3.06 12.97
CA CYS A 275 3.44 3.79 14.24
C CYS A 275 4.40 4.98 14.35
N THR A 276 5.67 4.83 13.96
CA THR A 276 6.63 5.94 13.93
C THR A 276 6.20 7.03 12.93
N SER A 277 5.71 6.63 11.75
CA SER A 277 5.22 7.58 10.75
C SER A 277 3.98 8.36 11.21
N MET A 278 3.06 7.70 11.93
CA MET A 278 1.88 8.32 12.52
C MET A 278 2.29 9.33 13.60
N ASN A 279 3.23 8.99 14.47
CA ASN A 279 3.76 9.91 15.47
C ASN A 279 4.42 11.15 14.82
N LEU A 280 5.17 10.95 13.72
CA LEU A 280 5.77 12.06 12.99
C LEU A 280 4.71 12.97 12.38
N LEU A 281 3.64 12.41 11.81
CA LEU A 281 2.53 13.20 11.29
C LEU A 281 1.82 13.95 12.42
N GLN A 282 1.50 13.27 13.52
CA GLN A 282 0.92 13.88 14.70
C GLN A 282 1.77 15.02 15.26
N SER A 283 3.10 14.96 15.07
CA SER A 283 4.01 16.02 15.49
C SER A 283 3.78 17.38 14.82
N ARG A 284 3.04 17.41 13.71
CA ARG A 284 2.58 18.63 13.03
C ARG A 284 1.48 19.34 13.81
N HIS A 285 0.84 18.67 14.77
CA HIS A 285 -0.33 19.17 15.51
C HIS A 285 0.01 19.67 16.92
N ARG A 286 1.14 20.36 17.09
CA ARG A 286 1.69 20.84 18.38
C ARG A 286 0.76 21.69 19.25
N LEU A 287 -0.44 22.07 18.78
CA LEU A 287 -1.39 22.96 19.49
C LEU A 287 -2.87 22.58 19.22
N HIS A 288 -3.17 21.32 18.93
CA HIS A 288 -4.56 20.91 18.63
C HIS A 288 -5.31 20.29 19.82
N ALA A 289 -4.65 20.00 20.95
CA ALA A 289 -5.37 19.53 22.13
C ALA A 289 -6.30 20.64 22.64
N ARG A 290 -7.55 20.29 22.91
CA ARG A 290 -8.52 21.19 23.54
C ARG A 290 -8.16 21.43 24.99
N SER A 291 -8.64 22.52 25.57
CA SER A 291 -8.41 22.80 26.99
C SER A 291 -9.11 21.75 27.86
N ARG A 292 -8.63 21.57 29.10
CA ARG A 292 -9.26 20.67 30.08
C ARG A 292 -10.72 21.08 30.33
N GLU A 293 -11.00 22.38 30.37
CA GLU A 293 -12.34 22.95 30.60
C GLU A 293 -13.28 22.70 29.42
N GLU A 294 -12.79 22.79 28.18
CA GLU A 294 -13.56 22.40 26.99
C GLU A 294 -13.91 20.90 27.04
N MET A 295 -12.93 20.05 27.39
CA MET A 295 -13.16 18.61 27.53
C MET A 295 -14.16 18.29 28.64
N GLN A 296 -14.06 18.93 29.82
CA GLN A 296 -14.99 18.73 30.92
C GLN A 296 -16.42 19.10 30.56
N ARG A 297 -16.62 20.23 29.87
CA ARG A 297 -17.95 20.64 29.40
C ARG A 297 -18.53 19.64 28.39
N TYR A 298 -17.72 19.22 27.43
CA TYR A 298 -18.13 18.22 26.46
C TYR A 298 -18.55 16.89 27.13
N LEU A 299 -17.74 16.42 28.08
CA LEU A 299 -18.02 15.20 28.84
C LEU A 299 -19.31 15.29 29.66
N ALA A 300 -19.53 16.42 30.34
CA ALA A 300 -20.73 16.61 31.15
C ALA A 300 -22.03 16.52 30.33
N GLU A 301 -22.01 16.94 29.07
CA GLU A 301 -23.15 16.75 28.16
C GLU A 301 -23.25 15.30 27.66
N CYS A 302 -22.11 14.67 27.35
CA CYS A 302 -22.09 13.29 26.84
C CYS A 302 -22.49 12.25 27.89
N GLU A 303 -22.20 12.46 29.17
CA GLU A 303 -22.56 11.54 30.25
C GLU A 303 -24.07 11.40 30.46
N LYS A 304 -24.84 12.41 30.05
CA LYS A 304 -26.31 12.40 30.12
C LYS A 304 -26.94 11.52 29.03
N LEU A 305 -26.18 11.15 28.01
CA LEU A 305 -26.68 10.51 26.80
C LEU A 305 -26.39 9.01 26.82
N THR A 306 -27.38 8.24 26.37
CA THR A 306 -27.19 6.85 25.97
C THR A 306 -26.53 6.76 24.59
N ALA A 307 -25.98 5.59 24.24
CA ALA A 307 -25.43 5.38 22.89
C ALA A 307 -26.50 5.62 21.79
N HIS A 308 -27.75 5.24 22.03
CA HIS A 308 -28.85 5.43 21.07
C HIS A 308 -29.14 6.91 20.81
N GLU A 309 -29.16 7.74 21.86
CA GLU A 309 -29.37 9.19 21.75
C GLU A 309 -28.17 9.90 21.13
N TYR A 310 -26.96 9.53 21.57
CA TYR A 310 -25.73 10.11 21.05
C TYR A 310 -25.57 9.85 19.55
N TYR A 311 -25.83 8.63 19.09
CA TYR A 311 -25.75 8.26 17.67
C TYR A 311 -27.07 8.45 16.91
N ALA A 312 -28.09 9.09 17.49
CA ALA A 312 -29.36 9.36 16.82
C ALA A 312 -29.12 10.15 15.53
N ALA A 313 -29.55 9.62 14.40
CA ALA A 313 -29.39 10.25 13.10
C ALA A 313 -30.69 10.96 12.69
N PRO A 314 -30.68 12.27 12.42
CA PRO A 314 -31.86 12.94 11.89
C PRO A 314 -32.18 12.41 10.50
N SER A 315 -33.48 12.29 10.20
CA SER A 315 -33.93 11.95 8.85
C SER A 315 -33.43 13.00 7.84
N ASN A 316 -33.03 12.53 6.65
CA ASN A 316 -32.67 13.37 5.52
C ASN A 316 -33.51 12.94 4.32
N GLY A 317 -34.72 13.51 4.19
CA GLY A 317 -35.67 13.15 3.14
C GLY A 317 -35.14 13.35 1.72
N ASP A 318 -34.15 14.23 1.54
CA ASP A 318 -33.53 14.46 0.23
C ASP A 318 -32.51 13.38 -0.13
N LEU A 319 -31.94 12.68 0.85
CA LEU A 319 -30.91 11.67 0.61
C LEU A 319 -31.44 10.49 -0.19
N ALA A 320 -32.64 9.99 0.13
CA ALA A 320 -33.25 8.92 -0.65
C ALA A 320 -33.42 9.34 -2.11
N GLY A 321 -33.94 10.55 -2.37
CA GLY A 321 -34.03 11.14 -3.70
C GLY A 321 -32.68 11.23 -4.42
N ALA A 322 -31.63 11.64 -3.71
CA ALA A 322 -30.27 11.76 -4.22
C ALA A 322 -29.58 10.42 -4.52
N ILE A 323 -29.98 9.33 -3.85
CA ILE A 323 -29.59 7.94 -4.20
C ILE A 323 -30.35 7.53 -5.48
N GLY A 324 -29.96 8.13 -6.60
CA GLY A 324 -30.49 7.85 -7.94
C GLY A 324 -29.72 6.73 -8.65
N ASN A 325 -29.59 6.87 -9.97
CA ASN A 325 -28.77 5.97 -10.81
C ASN A 325 -27.28 6.37 -10.87
N GLY A 326 -26.87 7.37 -10.09
CA GLY A 326 -25.49 7.86 -10.06
C GLY A 326 -24.51 6.88 -9.39
N THR A 327 -23.23 7.01 -9.71
CA THR A 327 -22.15 6.18 -9.13
C THR A 327 -21.66 6.70 -7.77
N SER A 328 -22.25 7.78 -7.25
CA SER A 328 -21.96 8.35 -5.94
C SER A 328 -23.07 9.26 -5.47
N VAL A 329 -23.20 9.44 -4.16
CA VAL A 329 -24.13 10.37 -3.51
C VAL A 329 -23.38 11.26 -2.52
N THR A 330 -23.82 12.51 -2.39
CA THR A 330 -23.32 13.49 -1.42
C THR A 330 -24.47 14.16 -0.71
N TRP A 331 -24.35 14.40 0.59
CA TRP A 331 -25.39 15.06 1.38
C TRP A 331 -24.79 15.83 2.56
N PRO A 332 -25.53 16.76 3.17
CA PRO A 332 -25.10 17.45 4.39
C PRO A 332 -24.93 16.45 5.54
N SER A 333 -23.76 16.47 6.17
CA SER A 333 -23.51 15.71 7.40
C SER A 333 -24.32 16.28 8.57
N PRO A 334 -24.87 15.44 9.47
CA PRO A 334 -25.54 15.90 10.69
C PRO A 334 -24.66 16.70 11.65
N ILE A 335 -23.35 16.48 11.59
CA ILE A 335 -22.38 17.16 12.45
C ILE A 335 -21.67 18.24 11.65
N GLU A 336 -21.74 19.47 12.14
CA GLU A 336 -21.04 20.60 11.59
C GLU A 336 -19.68 20.77 12.26
N THR A 337 -18.64 20.89 11.44
CA THR A 337 -17.27 21.15 11.87
C THR A 337 -16.76 22.46 11.29
N LYS A 338 -15.67 22.99 11.85
CA LYS A 338 -14.97 24.15 11.27
C LYS A 338 -14.39 23.92 9.87
N PHE A 339 -14.46 22.69 9.34
CA PHE A 339 -13.95 22.33 8.02
C PHE A 339 -15.14 22.05 7.09
N PRO A 340 -15.57 23.01 6.25
CA PRO A 340 -16.77 22.87 5.42
C PRO A 340 -16.76 21.62 4.54
N VAL A 341 -15.59 21.22 4.01
CA VAL A 341 -15.45 20.01 3.19
C VAL A 341 -15.74 18.72 3.97
N ASN A 342 -15.53 18.71 5.29
CA ASN A 342 -15.90 17.59 6.14
C ASN A 342 -17.39 17.58 6.47
N ASN A 343 -18.12 18.68 6.27
CA ASN A 343 -19.56 18.76 6.54
C ASN A 343 -20.40 18.24 5.37
N ILE A 344 -19.75 17.79 4.29
CA ILE A 344 -20.40 17.16 3.14
C ILE A 344 -20.03 15.66 3.16
N ALA A 345 -20.99 14.84 3.57
CA ALA A 345 -20.86 13.39 3.54
C ALA A 345 -20.87 12.90 2.09
N ARG A 346 -20.18 11.78 1.83
CA ARG A 346 -20.09 11.15 0.50
C ARG A 346 -20.02 9.64 0.61
N ALA A 347 -20.71 8.97 -0.30
CA ALA A 347 -20.51 7.55 -0.57
C ALA A 347 -20.42 7.29 -2.08
N ASP A 348 -19.50 6.42 -2.47
CA ASP A 348 -19.45 5.86 -3.82
C ASP A 348 -20.35 4.61 -3.88
N LEU A 349 -21.26 4.58 -4.86
CA LEU A 349 -22.31 3.58 -4.98
C LEU A 349 -22.00 2.61 -6.12
N PHE A 350 -22.04 1.32 -5.83
CA PHE A 350 -21.83 0.22 -6.76
C PHE A 350 -23.11 -0.60 -6.79
N ARG A 351 -23.93 -0.38 -7.81
CA ARG A 351 -25.26 -0.98 -7.93
C ARG A 351 -25.18 -2.26 -8.75
N SER A 352 -25.73 -3.34 -8.19
CA SER A 352 -25.90 -4.61 -8.89
C SER A 352 -27.01 -4.54 -9.95
N ALA A 353 -27.05 -5.53 -10.84
CA ALA A 353 -28.11 -5.63 -11.86
C ALA A 353 -29.54 -5.76 -11.26
N ARG A 354 -29.65 -6.25 -10.01
CA ARG A 354 -30.91 -6.39 -9.26
C ARG A 354 -31.43 -5.06 -8.69
N GLY A 355 -30.68 -3.99 -8.87
CA GLY A 355 -31.03 -2.67 -8.37
C GLY A 355 -31.03 -2.57 -6.85
N TRP A 356 -31.80 -1.62 -6.30
CA TRP A 356 -31.83 -1.35 -4.86
C TRP A 356 -32.60 -2.40 -4.05
N SER A 357 -33.37 -3.30 -4.70
CA SER A 357 -33.94 -4.47 -4.05
C SER A 357 -32.89 -5.50 -3.60
N ALA A 358 -31.67 -5.40 -4.10
CA ALA A 358 -30.57 -6.27 -3.73
C ALA A 358 -29.96 -5.84 -2.38
N PRO A 359 -29.44 -6.80 -1.59
CA PRO A 359 -28.81 -6.48 -0.32
C PRO A 359 -27.58 -5.58 -0.54
N THR A 360 -27.30 -4.68 0.41
CA THR A 360 -26.24 -3.67 0.29
C THR A 360 -25.15 -3.86 1.34
N ILE A 361 -23.88 -3.92 0.90
CA ILE A 361 -22.72 -3.97 1.81
C ILE A 361 -22.09 -2.59 1.98
N PHE A 362 -22.01 -2.13 3.21
CA PHE A 362 -21.19 -0.96 3.56
C PHE A 362 -19.73 -1.35 3.73
N ILE A 363 -18.84 -0.60 3.09
CA ILE A 363 -17.39 -0.76 3.20
C ILE A 363 -16.83 0.44 3.96
N LEU A 364 -16.48 0.22 5.23
CA LEU A 364 -15.88 1.23 6.11
C LEU A 364 -14.36 0.99 6.18
N HIS A 365 -13.60 1.91 5.59
CA HIS A 365 -12.17 1.73 5.37
C HIS A 365 -11.31 2.04 6.62
N ALA A 366 -10.06 1.56 6.58
CA ALA A 366 -9.06 1.86 7.61
C ALA A 366 -8.65 3.35 7.66
N LEU A 367 -8.13 3.76 8.82
CA LEU A 367 -7.55 5.08 9.06
C LEU A 367 -6.43 5.36 8.04
N MET A 368 -6.39 6.58 7.51
CA MET A 368 -5.31 7.05 6.62
C MET A 368 -5.05 6.15 5.39
N SER A 369 -6.07 5.41 4.92
CA SER A 369 -5.93 4.52 3.77
C SER A 369 -5.36 5.23 2.54
N ALA A 370 -4.23 4.73 2.01
CA ALA A 370 -3.49 5.41 0.94
C ALA A 370 -4.23 5.43 -0.41
N THR A 371 -5.13 4.47 -0.65
CA THR A 371 -5.86 4.34 -1.91
C THR A 371 -7.23 3.72 -1.72
N HIS A 372 -8.20 4.18 -2.52
CA HIS A 372 -9.57 3.65 -2.57
C HIS A 372 -9.70 2.52 -3.61
N ILE A 373 -8.69 2.28 -4.46
CA ILE A 373 -8.75 1.32 -5.57
C ILE A 373 -9.07 -0.10 -5.09
N GLY A 374 -8.45 -0.56 -3.99
CA GLY A 374 -8.68 -1.89 -3.45
C GLY A 374 -10.14 -2.09 -3.02
N TYR A 375 -10.71 -1.10 -2.34
CA TYR A 375 -12.11 -1.13 -1.91
C TYR A 375 -13.09 -1.06 -3.08
N ARG A 376 -12.81 -0.26 -4.11
CA ARG A 376 -13.64 -0.25 -5.34
C ARG A 376 -13.60 -1.58 -6.09
N ARG A 377 -12.44 -2.25 -6.14
CA ARG A 377 -12.31 -3.59 -6.73
C ARG A 377 -13.10 -4.62 -5.92
N LEU A 378 -13.08 -4.52 -4.59
CA LEU A 378 -13.93 -5.35 -3.73
C LEU A 378 -15.41 -5.09 -4.02
N ALA A 379 -15.82 -3.83 -4.08
CA ALA A 379 -17.19 -3.43 -4.39
C ALA A 379 -17.67 -3.99 -5.75
N ALA A 380 -16.83 -3.90 -6.79
CA ALA A 380 -17.13 -4.49 -8.10
C ALA A 380 -17.32 -6.01 -8.03
N ARG A 381 -16.49 -6.73 -7.28
CA ARG A 381 -16.65 -8.18 -7.07
C ARG A 381 -17.91 -8.53 -6.26
N LEU A 382 -18.31 -7.69 -5.31
CA LEU A 382 -19.56 -7.88 -4.57
C LEU A 382 -20.77 -7.68 -5.50
N ASN A 383 -20.71 -6.71 -6.42
CA ASN A 383 -21.72 -6.54 -7.48
C ASN A 383 -21.84 -7.78 -8.38
N GLU A 384 -20.73 -8.41 -8.77
CA GLU A 384 -20.74 -9.67 -9.52
C GLU A 384 -21.45 -10.80 -8.75
N LEU A 385 -21.45 -10.75 -7.42
CA LEU A 385 -22.16 -11.70 -6.54
C LEU A 385 -23.61 -11.29 -6.26
N GLY A 386 -24.13 -10.25 -6.93
CA GLY A 386 -25.51 -9.80 -6.78
C GLY A 386 -25.77 -8.88 -5.58
N TRP A 387 -24.73 -8.36 -4.93
CA TRP A 387 -24.83 -7.41 -3.83
C TRP A 387 -24.56 -5.98 -4.29
N ASN A 388 -25.32 -5.01 -3.82
CA ASN A 388 -24.90 -3.62 -3.90
C ASN A 388 -23.73 -3.39 -2.94
N ALA A 389 -22.87 -2.42 -3.24
CA ALA A 389 -21.80 -2.02 -2.34
C ALA A 389 -21.74 -0.48 -2.21
N CYS A 390 -21.53 -0.02 -0.99
CA CYS A 390 -21.48 1.38 -0.62
C CYS A 390 -20.13 1.66 0.03
N PHE A 391 -19.25 2.36 -0.68
CA PHE A 391 -17.95 2.77 -0.16
C PHE A 391 -18.07 4.16 0.47
N VAL A 392 -18.06 4.21 1.80
CA VAL A 392 -18.32 5.44 2.56
C VAL A 392 -17.02 6.22 2.76
N HIS A 393 -17.02 7.50 2.41
CA HIS A 393 -15.90 8.39 2.74
C HIS A 393 -16.03 8.86 4.19
N LEU A 394 -15.33 8.17 5.08
CA LEU A 394 -15.37 8.47 6.52
C LEU A 394 -14.88 9.90 6.81
N PRO A 395 -15.28 10.50 7.95
CA PRO A 395 -14.86 11.85 8.34
C PRO A 395 -13.36 12.08 8.22
N PHE A 396 -12.98 13.22 7.63
CA PHE A 396 -11.61 13.63 7.32
C PHE A 396 -10.86 12.75 6.30
N HIS A 397 -11.54 11.89 5.55
CA HIS A 397 -10.94 11.03 4.52
C HIS A 397 -11.47 11.33 3.10
N TYR A 398 -10.65 11.01 2.11
CA TYR A 398 -10.90 11.11 0.67
C TYR A 398 -11.45 12.48 0.24
N SER A 399 -12.72 12.55 -0.15
CA SER A 399 -13.35 13.81 -0.57
C SER A 399 -13.49 14.82 0.56
N ARG A 400 -13.31 14.39 1.82
CA ARG A 400 -13.54 15.17 3.04
C ARG A 400 -12.26 15.68 3.67
N VAL A 401 -11.12 15.53 2.99
CA VAL A 401 -9.82 15.98 3.49
C VAL A 401 -9.73 17.51 3.40
N PRO A 402 -9.58 18.23 4.53
CA PRO A 402 -9.39 19.68 4.49
C PRO A 402 -8.08 20.06 3.81
N ARG A 403 -8.09 21.21 3.13
CA ARG A 403 -6.90 21.72 2.42
C ARG A 403 -5.73 21.87 3.40
N GLY A 404 -4.57 21.33 3.03
CA GLY A 404 -3.35 21.37 3.85
C GLY A 404 -3.15 20.15 4.76
N TYR A 405 -4.14 19.24 4.82
CA TYR A 405 -4.08 18.00 5.59
C TYR A 405 -3.98 16.77 4.68
N TRP A 406 -3.57 15.66 5.26
CA TRP A 406 -3.46 14.35 4.65
C TRP A 406 -4.74 13.55 4.89
N ASN A 407 -4.96 12.55 4.06
CA ASN A 407 -6.09 11.65 4.20
C ASN A 407 -6.14 11.03 5.60
N GLY A 408 -7.20 11.28 6.37
CA GLY A 408 -7.39 10.73 7.71
C GLY A 408 -6.57 11.38 8.83
N GLU A 409 -5.72 12.37 8.53
CA GLU A 409 -4.83 13.01 9.51
C GLU A 409 -5.59 13.60 10.71
N LEU A 410 -6.75 14.21 10.45
CA LEU A 410 -7.54 14.88 11.48
C LEU A 410 -8.50 13.96 12.25
N ALA A 411 -8.67 12.70 11.82
CA ALA A 411 -9.60 11.76 12.43
C ALA A 411 -9.12 11.27 13.80
N ILE A 412 -7.80 11.14 14.00
CA ILE A 412 -7.19 10.66 15.24
C ILE A 412 -6.03 11.58 15.63
N THR A 413 -6.28 12.48 16.59
CA THR A 413 -5.31 13.47 17.08
C THR A 413 -5.46 13.71 18.59
N ALA A 414 -4.69 14.65 19.16
CA ALA A 414 -4.88 15.09 20.55
C ALA A 414 -6.17 15.90 20.80
N ASP A 415 -6.90 16.30 19.74
CA ASP A 415 -8.25 16.87 19.86
C ASP A 415 -9.26 15.73 20.06
N LEU A 416 -9.39 15.24 21.29
CA LEU A 416 -10.24 14.07 21.58
C LEU A 416 -11.74 14.33 21.35
N ILE A 417 -12.19 15.58 21.51
CA ILE A 417 -13.55 15.99 21.18
C ILE A 417 -13.79 15.80 19.67
N ARG A 418 -12.87 16.29 18.82
CA ARG A 418 -12.98 16.07 17.37
C ARG A 418 -12.93 14.59 17.01
N ASN A 419 -12.11 13.79 17.68
CA ASN A 419 -12.07 12.34 17.43
C ASN A 419 -13.45 11.71 17.77
N ALA A 420 -14.04 12.04 18.92
CA ALA A 420 -15.35 11.53 19.34
C ALA A 420 -16.47 11.96 18.38
N GLU A 421 -16.53 13.25 18.03
CA GLU A 421 -17.49 13.77 17.05
C GLU A 421 -17.27 13.18 15.65
N GLY A 422 -16.02 12.87 15.26
CA GLY A 422 -15.73 12.17 14.00
C GLY A 422 -16.24 10.73 13.98
N LEU A 423 -16.23 10.02 15.11
CA LEU A 423 -16.85 8.70 15.22
C LEU A 423 -18.38 8.81 15.17
N ARG A 424 -18.93 9.76 15.92
CA ARG A 424 -20.37 10.10 15.93
C ARG A 424 -20.88 10.41 14.54
N GLN A 425 -20.19 11.28 13.82
CA GLN A 425 -20.46 11.66 12.45
C GLN A 425 -20.51 10.44 11.54
N GLY A 426 -19.49 9.57 11.60
CA GLY A 426 -19.43 8.36 10.78
C GLY A 426 -20.57 7.37 11.06
N VAL A 427 -20.93 7.16 12.33
CA VAL A 427 -22.07 6.29 12.69
C VAL A 427 -23.38 6.89 12.17
N MET A 428 -23.66 8.17 12.47
CA MET A 428 -24.90 8.83 12.06
C MET A 428 -25.08 8.83 10.53
N GLU A 429 -24.02 9.04 9.77
CA GLU A 429 -24.06 9.06 8.31
C GLU A 429 -24.38 7.69 7.70
N VAL A 430 -23.85 6.60 8.28
CA VAL A 430 -24.20 5.24 7.82
C VAL A 430 -25.67 4.94 8.16
N ARG A 431 -26.17 5.38 9.33
CA ARG A 431 -27.59 5.27 9.68
C ARG A 431 -28.49 6.05 8.71
N GLN A 432 -28.11 7.26 8.32
CA GLN A 432 -28.83 8.02 7.29
C GLN A 432 -28.84 7.29 5.94
N LEU A 433 -27.71 6.69 5.53
CA LEU A 433 -27.66 5.88 4.31
C LEU A 433 -28.55 4.64 4.41
N MET A 434 -28.59 3.95 5.54
CA MET A 434 -29.47 2.80 5.77
C MET A 434 -30.94 3.21 5.64
N ALA A 435 -31.34 4.31 6.30
CA ALA A 435 -32.71 4.84 6.19
C ALA A 435 -33.07 5.23 4.75
N ALA A 436 -32.19 5.93 4.06
CA ALA A 436 -32.42 6.34 2.67
C ALA A 436 -32.45 5.15 1.69
N LEU A 437 -31.70 4.08 1.96
CA LEU A 437 -31.74 2.84 1.18
C LEU A 437 -32.99 2.01 1.49
N HIS A 438 -33.50 2.04 2.73
CA HIS A 438 -34.80 1.47 3.10
C HIS A 438 -35.92 2.07 2.25
N GLU A 439 -35.94 3.40 2.08
CA GLU A 439 -36.91 4.09 1.20
C GLU A 439 -36.77 3.70 -0.29
N ARG A 440 -35.64 3.09 -0.68
CA ARG A 440 -35.37 2.56 -2.02
C ARG A 440 -35.61 1.04 -2.13
N ASN A 441 -36.34 0.45 -1.18
CA ASN A 441 -36.66 -0.99 -1.10
C ASN A 441 -35.45 -1.91 -0.85
N CYS A 442 -34.35 -1.39 -0.31
CA CYS A 442 -33.24 -2.22 0.19
C CYS A 442 -33.48 -2.51 1.67
N HIS A 443 -33.71 -3.76 2.08
CA HIS A 443 -34.00 -4.11 3.48
C HIS A 443 -32.95 -5.04 4.14
N GLU A 444 -31.88 -5.37 3.41
CA GLU A 444 -30.83 -6.25 3.90
C GLU A 444 -29.47 -5.56 3.77
N PHE A 445 -28.75 -5.45 4.89
CA PHE A 445 -27.44 -4.82 4.94
C PHE A 445 -26.32 -5.73 5.42
N GLY A 446 -25.16 -5.64 4.79
CA GLY A 446 -23.91 -6.19 5.31
C GLY A 446 -22.94 -5.07 5.67
N LEU A 447 -22.01 -5.34 6.58
CA LEU A 447 -20.96 -4.38 6.93
C LEU A 447 -19.58 -5.03 6.90
N LEU A 448 -18.65 -4.38 6.21
CA LEU A 448 -17.22 -4.68 6.22
C LEU A 448 -16.47 -3.48 6.79
N GLY A 449 -16.02 -3.57 8.04
CA GLY A 449 -15.28 -2.52 8.71
C GLY A 449 -13.84 -2.93 9.00
N THR A 450 -12.86 -2.12 8.57
CA THR A 450 -11.43 -2.36 8.84
C THR A 450 -10.85 -1.28 9.74
N SER A 451 -10.15 -1.67 10.81
CA SER A 451 -9.44 -0.75 11.72
C SER A 451 -10.37 0.37 12.24
N TYR A 452 -10.10 1.63 11.93
CA TYR A 452 -10.99 2.76 12.24
C TYR A 452 -12.42 2.60 11.68
N GLY A 453 -12.58 2.07 10.46
CA GLY A 453 -13.90 1.71 9.94
C GLY A 453 -14.53 0.54 10.68
N GLY A 454 -13.72 -0.36 11.24
CA GLY A 454 -14.17 -1.42 12.14
C GLY A 454 -14.62 -0.88 13.50
N TRP A 455 -13.99 0.19 14.00
CA TRP A 455 -14.43 0.89 15.20
C TRP A 455 -15.82 1.52 15.01
N ILE A 456 -16.00 2.27 13.92
CA ILE A 456 -17.31 2.83 13.54
C ILE A 456 -18.33 1.72 13.32
N GLY A 457 -17.96 0.62 12.65
CA GLY A 457 -18.83 -0.53 12.44
C GLY A 457 -19.26 -1.22 13.75
N ALA A 458 -18.36 -1.32 14.74
CA ALA A 458 -18.67 -1.85 16.05
C ALA A 458 -19.64 -0.94 16.82
N LEU A 459 -19.43 0.39 16.77
CA LEU A 459 -20.33 1.36 17.38
C LEU A 459 -21.71 1.37 16.68
N LEU A 460 -21.73 1.20 15.35
CA LEU A 460 -22.97 1.08 14.59
C LEU A 460 -23.75 -0.18 15.00
N ALA A 461 -23.08 -1.31 15.21
CA ALA A 461 -23.72 -2.55 15.67
C ALA A 461 -24.37 -2.43 17.06
N VAL A 462 -23.97 -1.45 17.88
CA VAL A 462 -24.57 -1.13 19.18
C VAL A 462 -25.92 -0.39 19.06
N VAL A 463 -26.18 0.26 17.92
CA VAL A 463 -27.37 1.11 17.73
C VAL A 463 -28.24 0.71 16.53
N GLU A 464 -27.82 -0.29 15.74
CA GLU A 464 -28.56 -0.78 14.58
C GLU A 464 -28.77 -2.31 14.61
N ARG A 465 -29.97 -2.74 14.16
CA ARG A 465 -30.41 -4.15 14.17
C ARG A 465 -30.29 -4.82 12.80
N ASP A 466 -30.39 -4.05 11.72
CA ASP A 466 -30.75 -4.53 10.39
C ASP A 466 -29.55 -5.08 9.58
N PHE A 467 -28.64 -5.78 10.24
CA PHE A 467 -27.50 -6.41 9.59
C PHE A 467 -27.74 -7.89 9.34
N ARG A 468 -27.56 -8.32 8.09
CA ARG A 468 -27.38 -9.72 7.70
C ARG A 468 -26.04 -10.26 8.21
N PHE A 469 -24.99 -9.44 8.19
CA PHE A 469 -23.72 -9.71 8.84
C PHE A 469 -22.95 -8.43 9.15
N VAL A 470 -22.06 -8.49 10.14
CA VAL A 470 -21.13 -7.43 10.51
C VAL A 470 -19.74 -8.04 10.65
N ALA A 471 -18.83 -7.78 9.69
CA ALA A 471 -17.46 -8.26 9.76
C ALA A 471 -16.50 -7.12 10.13
N LEU A 472 -15.86 -7.26 11.29
CA LEU A 472 -15.03 -6.25 11.93
C LEU A 472 -13.57 -6.74 11.96
N MET A 473 -12.75 -6.19 11.08
CA MET A 473 -11.33 -6.53 10.95
C MET A 473 -10.47 -5.57 11.76
N ALA A 474 -9.75 -6.09 12.74
CA ALA A 474 -8.88 -5.32 13.63
C ALA A 474 -9.54 -4.03 14.18
N PRO A 475 -10.79 -4.08 14.69
CA PRO A 475 -11.47 -2.88 15.16
C PRO A 475 -10.82 -2.32 16.43
N ILE A 476 -10.81 -0.99 16.58
CA ILE A 476 -10.44 -0.36 17.85
C ILE A 476 -11.62 -0.52 18.80
N VAL A 477 -11.48 -1.43 19.78
CA VAL A 477 -12.54 -1.74 20.76
C VAL A 477 -12.22 -1.24 22.15
N ASN A 478 -10.93 -1.11 22.49
CA ASN A 478 -10.45 -0.56 23.75
C ASN A 478 -9.78 0.81 23.48
N VAL A 479 -10.55 1.87 23.71
CA VAL A 479 -10.12 3.26 23.45
C VAL A 479 -9.04 3.71 24.44
N GLU A 480 -9.09 3.22 25.68
CA GLU A 480 -8.07 3.52 26.68
C GLU A 480 -6.71 3.04 26.22
N HIS A 481 -6.62 1.77 25.80
CA HIS A 481 -5.39 1.21 25.25
C HIS A 481 -4.92 2.00 24.01
N ALA A 482 -5.85 2.34 23.11
CA ALA A 482 -5.54 3.06 21.88
C ALA A 482 -4.90 4.44 22.13
N ILE A 483 -5.31 5.13 23.20
CA ILE A 483 -4.76 6.44 23.56
C ILE A 483 -3.53 6.30 24.46
N TRP A 484 -3.61 5.51 25.53
CA TRP A 484 -2.67 5.56 26.65
C TRP A 484 -1.55 4.54 26.62
N GLU A 485 -1.70 3.45 25.87
CA GLU A 485 -0.71 2.37 25.82
C GLU A 485 -0.10 2.22 24.42
N ASN A 486 -0.88 2.52 23.38
CA ASN A 486 -0.46 2.31 21.99
C ASN A 486 0.80 3.15 21.63
N PRO A 487 1.83 2.52 21.04
CA PRO A 487 3.03 3.23 20.57
C PRO A 487 2.73 4.36 19.56
N ALA A 488 1.72 4.20 18.70
CA ALA A 488 1.32 5.19 17.71
C ALA A 488 0.74 6.50 18.30
N ALA A 489 0.36 6.49 19.59
CA ALA A 489 -0.25 7.61 20.28
C ALA A 489 0.74 8.38 21.17
N TRP A 490 2.05 8.14 21.06
CA TRP A 490 3.05 8.82 21.91
C TRP A 490 2.95 10.35 21.83
N PHE A 491 2.86 10.92 20.63
CA PHE A 491 2.75 12.37 20.47
C PHE A 491 1.42 12.89 21.00
N MET A 492 0.32 12.20 20.69
CA MET A 492 -1.01 12.50 21.22
C MET A 492 -1.00 12.58 22.76
N ARG A 493 -0.51 11.54 23.44
CA ARG A 493 -0.40 11.48 24.91
C ARG A 493 0.39 12.66 25.47
N ARG A 494 1.48 13.05 24.79
CA ARG A 494 2.32 14.16 25.22
C ARG A 494 1.56 15.48 25.20
N GLU A 495 0.77 15.75 24.16
CA GLU A 495 -0.04 16.97 24.08
C GLU A 495 -1.23 16.92 25.06
N LEU A 496 -1.84 15.76 25.28
CA LEU A 496 -2.88 15.60 26.33
C LEU A 496 -2.35 15.92 27.73
N ARG A 497 -1.15 15.43 28.06
CA ARG A 497 -0.48 15.75 29.32
C ARG A 497 -0.19 17.24 29.47
N ARG A 498 0.23 17.91 28.39
CA ARG A 498 0.43 19.38 28.38
C ARG A 498 -0.86 20.16 28.60
N ALA A 499 -1.99 19.63 28.13
CA ALA A 499 -3.31 20.19 28.34
C ALA A 499 -3.94 19.78 29.69
N ASN A 500 -3.21 19.09 30.57
CA ASN A 500 -3.71 18.53 31.83
C ASN A 500 -4.95 17.62 31.67
N ILE A 501 -5.02 16.89 30.54
CA ILE A 501 -6.04 15.88 30.26
C ILE A 501 -5.50 14.50 30.64
N GLU A 502 -6.12 13.87 31.63
CA GLU A 502 -5.73 12.57 32.20
C GLU A 502 -6.62 11.43 31.71
N SER A 503 -6.18 10.17 31.85
CA SER A 503 -6.96 9.00 31.43
C SER A 503 -8.34 8.95 32.10
N SER A 504 -8.39 9.21 33.41
CA SER A 504 -9.64 9.24 34.21
C SER A 504 -10.67 10.21 33.66
N LEU A 505 -10.23 11.38 33.18
CA LEU A 505 -11.12 12.37 32.57
C LEU A 505 -11.67 11.86 31.24
N VAL A 506 -10.81 11.29 30.37
CA VAL A 506 -11.23 10.77 29.06
C VAL A 506 -12.12 9.53 29.19
N ALA A 507 -11.90 8.73 30.23
CA ALA A 507 -12.65 7.49 30.49
C ALA A 507 -14.16 7.72 30.68
N ARG A 508 -14.55 8.93 31.12
CA ARG A 508 -15.95 9.38 31.22
C ARG A 508 -16.72 9.35 29.89
N HIS A 509 -16.03 9.28 28.75
CA HIS A 509 -16.66 9.16 27.43
C HIS A 509 -16.72 7.71 26.92
N PHE A 510 -16.04 6.76 27.55
CA PHE A 510 -15.89 5.41 26.99
C PHE A 510 -17.22 4.65 26.86
N HIS A 511 -18.25 5.00 27.63
CA HIS A 511 -19.60 4.45 27.44
C HIS A 511 -20.19 4.76 26.06
N LEU A 512 -19.73 5.82 25.39
CA LEU A 512 -20.13 6.18 24.03
C LEU A 512 -19.09 5.76 23.00
N SER A 513 -17.80 6.06 23.23
CA SER A 513 -16.78 5.86 22.21
C SER A 513 -16.19 4.45 22.16
N SER A 514 -16.40 3.61 23.17
CA SER A 514 -15.78 2.29 23.27
C SER A 514 -16.84 1.19 23.19
N PRO A 515 -16.84 0.34 22.13
CA PRO A 515 -17.78 -0.77 22.00
C PRO A 515 -17.75 -1.74 23.19
N MET A 516 -16.62 -1.82 23.91
CA MET A 516 -16.45 -2.61 25.12
C MET A 516 -17.41 -2.26 26.25
N HIS A 517 -18.07 -1.11 26.23
CA HIS A 517 -19.01 -0.68 27.28
C HIS A 517 -20.47 -0.98 26.94
N ASN A 518 -20.76 -1.44 25.72
CA ASN A 518 -22.12 -1.72 25.26
C ASN A 518 -22.31 -3.18 24.84
N GLN A 519 -23.56 -3.54 24.52
CA GLN A 519 -23.94 -4.78 23.84
C GLN A 519 -24.39 -4.45 22.41
N PRO A 520 -24.18 -5.35 21.43
CA PRO A 520 -24.69 -5.13 20.10
C PRO A 520 -26.21 -5.23 20.11
N LEU A 521 -26.86 -4.38 19.32
CA LEU A 521 -28.30 -4.40 19.14
C LEU A 521 -28.73 -5.42 18.08
N CYS A 522 -27.88 -5.65 17.07
CA CYS A 522 -28.02 -6.76 16.13
C CYS A 522 -27.66 -8.10 16.80
N ASP A 523 -28.17 -9.19 16.22
CA ASP A 523 -27.87 -10.56 16.68
C ASP A 523 -26.36 -10.82 16.66
N PRO A 524 -25.72 -11.10 17.82
CA PRO A 524 -24.29 -11.38 17.90
C PRO A 524 -23.83 -12.48 16.95
N ALA A 525 -24.67 -13.49 16.63
CA ALA A 525 -24.32 -14.57 15.71
C ALA A 525 -23.98 -14.07 14.30
N ARG A 526 -24.42 -12.86 13.94
CA ARG A 526 -24.13 -12.20 12.66
C ARG A 526 -22.83 -11.42 12.67
N ILE A 527 -22.15 -11.31 13.81
CA ILE A 527 -20.92 -10.55 14.00
C ILE A 527 -19.71 -11.48 13.86
N LEU A 528 -18.77 -11.09 12.99
CA LEU A 528 -17.48 -11.73 12.80
C LEU A 528 -16.37 -10.76 13.17
N PHE A 529 -15.70 -11.01 14.30
CA PHE A 529 -14.45 -10.35 14.64
C PHE A 529 -13.28 -11.02 13.94
N VAL A 530 -12.35 -10.22 13.42
CA VAL A 530 -11.12 -10.73 12.79
C VAL A 530 -9.91 -10.08 13.45
N ALA A 531 -9.11 -10.89 14.14
CA ALA A 531 -7.95 -10.45 14.91
C ALA A 531 -6.64 -10.85 14.22
N GLY A 532 -5.66 -9.94 14.26
CA GLY A 532 -4.30 -10.22 13.80
C GLY A 532 -3.50 -10.82 14.94
N GLU A 533 -2.94 -12.01 14.76
CA GLU A 533 -2.17 -12.69 15.83
C GLU A 533 -0.93 -11.90 16.28
N PHE A 534 -0.44 -10.99 15.44
CA PHE A 534 0.75 -10.18 15.70
C PHE A 534 0.44 -8.68 15.71
N ASP A 535 -0.83 -8.31 15.86
CA ASP A 535 -1.28 -6.92 15.80
C ASP A 535 -0.81 -6.12 17.02
N LEU A 536 0.00 -5.07 16.80
CA LEU A 536 0.50 -4.20 17.87
C LEU A 536 -0.38 -2.98 18.15
N ILE A 537 -1.41 -2.73 17.33
CA ILE A 537 -2.28 -1.55 17.41
C ILE A 537 -3.61 -1.92 18.07
N THR A 538 -4.31 -2.89 17.50
CA THR A 538 -5.51 -3.50 18.05
C THR A 538 -5.18 -4.90 18.49
N ARG A 539 -4.58 -4.96 19.68
CA ARG A 539 -4.11 -6.18 20.32
C ARG A 539 -5.19 -7.28 20.29
N PRO A 540 -4.83 -8.52 19.90
CA PRO A 540 -5.80 -9.61 19.77
C PRO A 540 -6.53 -9.90 21.08
N GLU A 541 -5.89 -9.68 22.23
CA GLU A 541 -6.50 -9.86 23.55
C GLU A 541 -7.74 -8.96 23.75
N HIS A 542 -7.73 -7.75 23.18
CA HIS A 542 -8.86 -6.83 23.27
C HIS A 542 -10.02 -7.27 22.37
N ILE A 543 -9.71 -7.86 21.21
CA ILE A 543 -10.71 -8.43 20.32
C ILE A 543 -11.34 -9.69 20.92
N GLU A 544 -10.54 -10.50 21.62
CA GLU A 544 -11.04 -11.65 22.39
C GLU A 544 -11.95 -11.20 23.52
N ALA A 545 -11.58 -10.15 24.25
CA ALA A 545 -12.38 -9.62 25.35
C ALA A 545 -13.75 -9.12 24.87
N ILE A 546 -13.83 -8.39 23.75
CA ILE A 546 -15.13 -7.97 23.21
C ILE A 546 -15.93 -9.15 22.68
N HIS A 547 -15.29 -10.12 22.03
CA HIS A 547 -15.96 -11.32 21.53
C HIS A 547 -16.59 -12.13 22.67
N GLN A 548 -15.88 -12.26 23.80
CA GLN A 548 -16.41 -12.88 25.02
C GLN A 548 -17.58 -12.11 25.61
N LYS A 549 -17.54 -10.77 25.54
CA LYS A 549 -18.64 -9.90 26.00
C LYS A 549 -19.86 -10.02 25.09
N TRP A 550 -19.65 -10.01 23.78
CA TRP A 550 -20.68 -10.13 22.74
C TRP A 550 -20.89 -11.61 22.41
N ARG A 551 -21.40 -12.35 23.41
CA ARG A 551 -21.58 -13.80 23.36
C ARG A 551 -22.42 -14.20 22.14
N GLY A 552 -21.92 -15.18 21.38
CA GLY A 552 -22.52 -15.64 20.13
C GLY A 552 -21.84 -15.10 18.88
N SER A 553 -21.05 -14.02 18.99
CA SER A 553 -20.17 -13.56 17.90
C SER A 553 -19.11 -14.59 17.55
N GLU A 554 -18.53 -14.45 16.37
CA GLU A 554 -17.46 -15.31 15.88
C GLU A 554 -16.11 -14.60 15.93
N LEU A 555 -15.03 -15.34 16.20
CA LEU A 555 -13.65 -14.83 16.15
C LEU A 555 -12.80 -15.61 15.15
N LEU A 556 -12.28 -14.91 14.14
CA LEU A 556 -11.29 -15.41 13.19
C LEU A 556 -9.91 -14.83 13.52
N ARG A 557 -8.94 -15.70 13.79
CA ARG A 557 -7.53 -15.32 13.96
C ARG A 557 -6.78 -15.43 12.64
N VAL A 558 -6.01 -14.41 12.32
CA VAL A 558 -5.23 -14.34 11.08
C VAL A 558 -3.76 -14.09 11.43
N PRO A 559 -2.81 -14.91 10.92
CA PRO A 559 -1.38 -14.77 11.21
C PRO A 559 -0.77 -13.59 10.44
N GLN A 560 -1.11 -12.38 10.86
CA GLN A 560 -0.61 -11.09 10.38
C GLN A 560 -0.59 -10.06 11.52
N GLY A 561 0.08 -8.92 11.30
CA GLY A 561 -0.04 -7.72 12.15
C GLY A 561 -1.29 -6.90 11.85
N HIS A 562 -1.30 -5.63 12.28
CA HIS A 562 -2.42 -4.74 11.99
C HIS A 562 -2.57 -4.49 10.48
N PHE A 563 -1.42 -4.33 9.80
CA PHE A 563 -1.39 -4.05 8.37
C PHE A 563 -1.17 -5.33 7.55
N GLY A 564 -2.05 -5.56 6.57
CA GLY A 564 -1.93 -6.68 5.65
C GLY A 564 -3.18 -6.90 4.81
N TYR A 565 -3.05 -7.70 3.75
CA TYR A 565 -4.17 -8.07 2.88
C TYR A 565 -4.86 -9.37 3.31
N ARG A 566 -4.28 -10.09 4.29
CA ARG A 566 -4.73 -11.44 4.65
C ARG A 566 -6.04 -11.40 5.42
N MET A 567 -6.22 -10.45 6.34
CA MET A 567 -7.49 -10.22 7.04
C MET A 567 -8.66 -10.14 6.08
N MET A 568 -8.66 -9.15 5.16
CA MET A 568 -9.76 -8.98 4.20
C MET A 568 -10.02 -10.24 3.38
N ARG A 569 -8.98 -10.91 2.89
CA ARG A 569 -9.12 -12.14 2.11
C ARG A 569 -9.76 -13.28 2.93
N ASP A 570 -9.27 -13.49 4.14
CA ASP A 570 -9.72 -14.59 5.00
C ASP A 570 -11.14 -14.29 5.55
N THR A 571 -11.47 -13.02 5.82
CA THR A 571 -12.83 -12.55 6.13
C THR A 571 -13.81 -12.90 5.02
N ILE A 572 -13.52 -12.52 3.77
CA ILE A 572 -14.40 -12.80 2.63
C ILE A 572 -14.55 -14.31 2.42
N THR A 573 -13.47 -15.07 2.60
CA THR A 573 -13.52 -16.54 2.52
C THR A 573 -14.45 -17.11 3.58
N ARG A 574 -14.39 -16.58 4.81
CA ARG A 574 -15.23 -17.02 5.92
C ARG A 574 -16.70 -16.66 5.72
N LEU A 575 -17.01 -15.46 5.24
CA LEU A 575 -18.38 -15.05 4.92
C LEU A 575 -18.99 -15.94 3.84
N LYS A 576 -18.25 -16.23 2.77
CA LYS A 576 -18.68 -17.18 1.72
C LYS A 576 -19.00 -18.57 2.28
N ALA A 577 -18.17 -19.07 3.19
CA ALA A 577 -18.40 -20.37 3.84
C ALA A 577 -19.68 -20.40 4.69
N ARG A 578 -20.21 -19.24 5.07
CA ARG A 578 -21.49 -19.10 5.80
C ARG A 578 -22.68 -18.84 4.89
N ALA A 579 -22.49 -18.83 3.56
CA ALA A 579 -23.50 -18.40 2.60
C ALA A 579 -24.04 -16.97 2.88
N LEU A 580 -23.15 -16.09 3.37
CA LEU A 580 -23.42 -14.70 3.68
C LEU A 580 -22.79 -13.74 2.68
#